data_AF-A0A935H941-F1
#
_entry.id   AF-A0A935H941-F1
#
_cell.length_a   1.000
_cell.length_b   1.000
_cell.length_c   1.000
_cell.angle_alpha   90.00
_cell.angle_beta   90.00
_cell.angle_gamma   90.00
#
_symmetry.space_group_name_H-M   'P 1'
#
loop_
_entity.id
_entity.type
_entity.pdbx_description
1 polymer ?
#
loop_
_entity_poly.entity_id
_entity_poly.type
_entity_poly.pdbx_seq_one_letter_code
_entity_poly.pdbx_strand_id
1 'polypeptide(L)'
;MPELSPQIAAYWRQICQQIHVSAQAQRVHLSRCVVLLPFAQLLPIARHYWALSYPDGYVPQFLSTQIWAKQLGSFQLASHDISFEAARDILTATHLLAQSGLIGKGLAGKKYDEWDKNNRDLLAPRLVDAAYEISAGFTAIHPNERLALAEQLRSQHHNGGADSTMQEWLRLENGLAHIAIAWAASSRYASDVLFDIPLVQAKVDMLMLMPGFQRDALAQNLIGIWQRESPDSAFGIAPLNPPHTVWANQCLQSTKRF
;
A
#
# COMPACT_ATOMS: atom_id res chain seq x y z
N MET A 1 27.80 0.39 17.59
CA MET A 1 26.32 0.34 17.62
C MET A 1 25.90 0.06 19.06
N PRO A 2 24.84 0.70 19.59
CA PRO A 2 24.36 0.36 20.92
C PRO A 2 23.98 -1.13 20.94
N GLU A 3 24.39 -1.85 21.99
CA GLU A 3 24.04 -3.26 22.16
C GLU A 3 22.51 -3.37 22.21
N LEU A 4 21.91 -3.82 21.11
CA LEU A 4 20.50 -4.20 21.06
C LEU A 4 20.28 -5.30 22.09
N SER A 5 19.14 -5.27 22.77
CA SER A 5 18.85 -6.21 23.85
C SER A 5 19.07 -7.67 23.40
N PRO A 6 19.52 -8.57 24.30
CA PRO A 6 19.74 -9.98 23.96
C PRO A 6 18.52 -10.65 23.32
N GLN A 7 17.33 -10.18 23.68
CA GLN A 7 16.05 -10.63 23.10
C GLN A 7 15.91 -10.25 21.63
N ILE A 8 16.26 -9.01 21.24
CA ILE A 8 16.24 -8.58 19.84
C ILE A 8 17.25 -9.38 19.02
N ALA A 9 18.45 -9.62 19.57
CA ALA A 9 19.46 -10.43 18.88
C ALA A 9 19.01 -11.88 18.68
N ALA A 10 18.43 -12.51 19.71
CA ALA A 10 17.84 -13.84 19.59
C ALA A 10 16.71 -13.86 18.56
N TYR A 11 15.90 -12.78 18.51
CA TYR A 11 14.79 -12.65 17.58
C TYR A 11 15.24 -12.67 16.12
N TRP A 12 16.22 -11.84 15.80
CA TRP A 12 16.75 -11.78 14.44
C TRP A 12 17.50 -13.05 14.04
N ARG A 13 18.22 -13.71 14.95
CA ARG A 13 18.85 -15.02 14.66
C ARG A 13 17.82 -16.06 14.27
N GLN A 14 16.70 -16.15 14.99
CA GLN A 14 15.63 -17.09 14.67
C GLN A 14 14.99 -16.79 13.31
N ILE A 15 14.75 -15.51 12.99
CA ILE A 15 14.26 -15.12 11.67
C ILE A 15 15.24 -15.55 10.57
N CYS A 16 16.53 -15.26 10.74
CA CYS A 16 17.55 -15.64 9.76
C CYS A 16 17.58 -17.17 9.58
N GLN A 17 17.47 -17.94 10.67
CA GLN A 17 17.39 -19.39 10.62
C GLN A 17 16.14 -19.89 9.88
N GLN A 18 14.96 -19.32 10.16
CA GLN A 18 13.73 -19.71 9.46
C GLN A 18 13.82 -19.45 7.96
N ILE A 19 14.34 -18.28 7.56
CA ILE A 19 14.55 -17.94 6.15
C ILE A 19 15.49 -18.95 5.50
N HIS A 20 16.63 -19.25 6.14
CA HIS A 20 17.62 -20.18 5.62
C HIS A 20 17.06 -21.59 5.46
N VAL A 21 16.41 -22.13 6.51
CA VAL A 21 15.80 -23.47 6.49
C VAL A 21 14.72 -23.57 5.43
N SER A 22 13.88 -22.54 5.29
CA SER A 22 12.79 -22.55 4.31
C SER A 22 13.34 -22.54 2.87
N ALA A 23 14.36 -21.72 2.59
CA ALA A 23 15.03 -21.72 1.29
C ALA A 23 15.72 -23.05 0.98
N GLN A 24 16.40 -23.64 1.97
CA GLN A 24 17.07 -24.95 1.83
C GLN A 24 16.07 -26.09 1.57
N ALA A 25 14.95 -26.12 2.31
CA ALA A 25 13.92 -27.13 2.14
C ALA A 25 13.35 -27.14 0.71
N GLN A 26 13.20 -25.96 0.12
CA GLN A 26 12.70 -25.77 -1.24
C GLN A 26 13.81 -25.75 -2.31
N ARG A 27 15.07 -25.96 -1.90
CA ARG A 27 16.26 -25.93 -2.78
C ARG A 27 16.39 -24.64 -3.60
N VAL A 28 15.95 -23.52 -3.03
CA VAL A 28 16.01 -22.21 -3.67
C VAL A 28 17.32 -21.50 -3.32
N HIS A 29 17.96 -20.89 -4.30
CA HIS A 29 19.14 -20.07 -4.07
C HIS A 29 18.76 -18.79 -3.31
N LEU A 30 19.46 -18.46 -2.21
CA LEU A 30 19.11 -17.34 -1.35
C LEU A 30 19.00 -16.00 -2.09
N SER A 31 19.81 -15.75 -3.13
CA SER A 31 19.70 -14.52 -3.93
C SER A 31 18.40 -14.39 -4.72
N ARG A 32 17.66 -15.50 -4.91
CA ARG A 32 16.34 -15.57 -5.55
C ARG A 32 15.20 -15.60 -4.52
N CYS A 33 15.52 -15.44 -3.24
CA CYS A 33 14.53 -15.23 -2.18
C CYS A 33 14.32 -13.73 -1.93
N VAL A 34 13.07 -13.29 -1.86
CA VAL A 34 12.68 -11.96 -1.37
C VAL A 34 12.06 -12.10 0.01
N VAL A 35 12.54 -11.30 0.96
CA VAL A 35 11.96 -11.19 2.30
C VAL A 35 11.37 -9.78 2.44
N LEU A 36 10.04 -9.70 2.45
CA LEU A 36 9.30 -8.48 2.65
C LEU A 36 9.31 -8.07 4.12
N LEU A 37 9.87 -6.90 4.38
CA LEU A 37 9.90 -6.26 5.68
C LEU A 37 8.74 -5.26 5.79
N PRO A 38 8.07 -5.19 6.96
CA PRO A 38 6.95 -4.27 7.16
C PRO A 38 7.37 -2.80 7.13
N PHE A 39 8.65 -2.51 7.40
CA PHE A 39 9.18 -1.15 7.40
C PHE A 39 10.58 -1.09 6.80
N ALA A 40 10.85 -0.06 5.99
CA ALA A 40 12.15 0.13 5.35
C ALA A 40 13.29 0.37 6.36
N GLN A 41 13.01 0.88 7.57
CA GLN A 41 14.06 1.05 8.59
C GLN A 41 14.63 -0.29 9.09
N LEU A 42 13.95 -1.42 8.85
CA LEU A 42 14.41 -2.75 9.23
C LEU A 42 15.46 -3.32 8.26
N LEU A 43 15.60 -2.76 7.06
CA LEU A 43 16.56 -3.23 6.05
C LEU A 43 18.01 -3.33 6.55
N PRO A 44 18.62 -2.27 7.14
CA PRO A 44 19.99 -2.37 7.65
C PRO A 44 20.09 -3.37 8.81
N ILE A 45 19.05 -3.50 9.63
CA ILE A 45 19.03 -4.43 10.77
C ILE A 45 19.00 -5.88 10.28
N ALA A 46 18.12 -6.20 9.34
CA ALA A 46 18.01 -7.53 8.75
C ALA A 46 19.32 -7.98 8.09
N ARG A 47 19.94 -7.10 7.29
CA ARG A 47 21.23 -7.37 6.65
C ARG A 47 22.36 -7.58 7.66
N HIS A 48 22.40 -6.77 8.71
CA HIS A 48 23.41 -6.89 9.76
C HIS A 48 23.31 -8.24 10.48
N TYR A 49 22.12 -8.63 10.94
CA TYR A 49 21.93 -9.90 11.64
C TYR A 49 22.07 -11.12 10.72
N TRP A 50 21.75 -11.00 9.44
CA TRP A 50 22.06 -12.03 8.46
C TRP A 50 23.57 -12.26 8.36
N ALA A 51 24.36 -11.19 8.17
CA ALA A 51 25.81 -11.27 8.07
C ALA A 51 26.47 -11.86 9.33
N LEU A 52 25.91 -11.59 10.52
CA LEU A 52 26.38 -12.21 11.77
C LEU A 52 26.05 -13.71 11.85
N SER A 53 24.93 -14.13 11.27
CA SER A 53 24.46 -15.52 11.36
C SER A 53 25.04 -16.41 10.25
N TYR A 54 25.31 -15.82 9.08
CA TYR A 54 25.81 -16.49 7.86
C TYR A 54 26.88 -15.62 7.18
N PRO A 55 28.10 -15.50 7.75
CA PRO A 55 29.13 -14.58 7.27
C PRO A 55 29.63 -14.88 5.85
N ASP A 56 29.76 -16.17 5.49
CA ASP A 56 30.25 -16.60 4.17
C ASP A 56 29.12 -17.05 3.22
N GLY A 57 27.88 -16.68 3.53
CA GLY A 57 26.68 -17.13 2.82
C GLY A 57 26.14 -16.12 1.81
N TYR A 58 25.34 -16.61 0.87
CA TYR A 58 24.48 -15.75 0.06
C TYR A 58 23.43 -15.05 0.93
N VAL A 59 23.01 -13.86 0.50
CA VAL A 59 22.06 -13.02 1.24
C VAL A 59 20.72 -12.96 0.49
N PRO A 60 19.58 -13.17 1.16
CA PRO A 60 18.28 -12.94 0.58
C PRO A 60 18.01 -11.46 0.35
N GLN A 61 17.13 -11.16 -0.59
CA GLN A 61 16.74 -9.79 -0.90
C GLN A 61 15.75 -9.29 0.15
N PHE A 62 16.27 -8.65 1.21
CA PHE A 62 15.46 -7.89 2.15
C PHE A 62 14.97 -6.61 1.49
N LEU A 63 13.65 -6.44 1.39
CA LEU A 63 12.99 -5.33 0.69
C LEU A 63 11.70 -4.90 1.40
N SER A 64 11.26 -3.67 1.18
CA SER A 64 9.83 -3.31 1.34
C SER A 64 9.13 -3.45 -0.02
N THR A 65 7.80 -3.54 -0.04
CA THR A 65 6.99 -3.58 -1.28
C THR A 65 7.30 -2.40 -2.20
N GLN A 66 7.48 -1.19 -1.63
CA GLN A 66 7.85 0.00 -2.38
C GLN A 66 9.23 -0.09 -3.06
N ILE A 67 10.24 -0.62 -2.36
CA ILE A 67 11.58 -0.79 -2.94
C ILE A 67 11.55 -1.90 -3.98
N TRP A 68 10.82 -2.98 -3.72
CA TRP A 68 10.71 -4.10 -4.63
C TRP A 68 10.07 -3.68 -5.96
N ALA A 69 8.98 -2.91 -5.91
CA ALA A 69 8.35 -2.34 -7.09
C ALA A 69 9.33 -1.51 -7.93
N LYS A 70 10.10 -0.62 -7.27
CA LYS A 70 11.12 0.20 -7.93
C LYS A 70 12.26 -0.63 -8.57
N GLN A 71 12.60 -1.79 -8.00
CA GLN A 71 13.64 -2.67 -8.57
C GLN A 71 13.16 -3.46 -9.79
N LEU A 72 11.86 -3.74 -9.89
CA LEU A 72 11.30 -4.56 -10.96
C LEU A 72 11.09 -3.78 -12.25
N GLY A 73 10.79 -2.48 -12.17
CA GLY A 73 10.67 -1.64 -13.35
C GLY A 73 10.53 -0.14 -13.04
N SER A 74 10.68 0.67 -14.08
CA SER A 74 10.36 2.10 -14.03
C SER A 74 8.85 2.29 -14.17
N PHE A 75 8.22 2.84 -13.14
CA PHE A 75 6.82 3.25 -13.21
C PHE A 75 6.70 4.64 -13.84
N GLN A 76 5.78 4.79 -14.79
CA GLN A 76 5.42 6.07 -15.38
C GLN A 76 3.94 6.35 -15.18
N LEU A 77 3.65 7.49 -14.56
CA LEU A 77 2.29 8.00 -14.36
C LEU A 77 1.72 8.48 -15.69
N ALA A 78 0.49 8.06 -16.00
CA ALA A 78 -0.31 8.69 -17.03
C ALA A 78 -0.74 10.11 -16.59
N SER A 79 -1.24 10.89 -17.55
CA SER A 79 -1.59 12.30 -17.30
C SER A 79 -2.64 12.50 -16.21
N HIS A 80 -3.54 11.54 -16.01
CA HIS A 80 -4.67 11.62 -15.08
C HIS A 80 -4.56 10.64 -13.91
N ASP A 81 -3.44 9.93 -13.78
CA ASP A 81 -3.21 9.07 -12.61
C ASP A 81 -3.00 9.92 -11.36
N ILE A 82 -3.41 9.40 -10.21
CA ILE A 82 -3.05 9.95 -8.91
C ILE A 82 -1.53 9.91 -8.77
N SER A 83 -0.90 11.08 -8.67
CA SER A 83 0.55 11.23 -8.58
C SER A 83 1.08 11.22 -7.14
N PHE A 84 0.20 11.50 -6.16
CA PHE A 84 0.52 11.84 -4.77
C PHE A 84 1.29 13.17 -4.63
N GLU A 85 1.26 14.02 -5.66
CA GLU A 85 1.78 15.38 -5.63
C GLU A 85 0.60 16.36 -5.64
N ALA A 86 0.35 16.99 -4.49
CA ALA A 86 -0.87 17.78 -4.26
C ALA A 86 -1.13 18.83 -5.36
N ALA A 87 -0.11 19.53 -5.84
CA ALA A 87 -0.27 20.54 -6.89
C ALA A 87 -0.77 19.95 -8.22
N ARG A 88 -0.23 18.80 -8.63
CA ARG A 88 -0.63 18.10 -9.86
C ARG A 88 -2.00 17.45 -9.71
N ASP A 89 -2.24 16.83 -8.57
CA ASP A 89 -3.48 16.11 -8.30
C ASP A 89 -4.66 17.07 -8.10
N ILE A 90 -4.45 18.28 -7.59
CA ILE A 90 -5.48 19.34 -7.54
C ILE A 90 -5.92 19.73 -8.96
N LEU A 91 -4.99 19.87 -9.93
CA LEU A 91 -5.35 20.21 -11.31
C LEU A 91 -6.20 19.10 -11.95
N THR A 92 -5.84 17.84 -11.73
CA THR A 92 -6.62 16.68 -12.18
C THR A 92 -7.99 16.66 -11.51
N ALA A 93 -8.05 16.88 -10.20
CA ALA A 93 -9.31 16.94 -9.44
C ALA A 93 -10.24 18.05 -9.95
N THR A 94 -9.72 19.25 -10.25
CA THR A 94 -10.50 20.34 -10.85
C THR A 94 -11.09 19.92 -12.21
N HIS A 95 -10.31 19.21 -13.03
CA HIS A 95 -10.79 18.70 -14.32
C HIS A 95 -11.90 17.66 -14.16
N LEU A 96 -11.71 16.69 -13.25
CA LEU A 96 -12.71 15.66 -12.96
C LEU A 96 -14.01 16.25 -12.40
N LEU A 97 -13.92 17.23 -11.51
CA LEU A 97 -15.08 17.93 -10.96
C LEU A 97 -15.86 18.66 -12.05
N ALA A 98 -15.18 19.33 -12.98
CA ALA A 98 -15.82 20.00 -14.10
C ALA A 98 -16.54 19.01 -15.04
N GLN A 99 -15.96 17.83 -15.29
CA GLN A 99 -16.56 16.78 -16.13
C GLN A 99 -17.73 16.06 -15.46
N SER A 100 -17.70 15.91 -14.13
CA SER A 100 -18.72 15.17 -13.38
C SER A 100 -20.10 15.81 -13.38
N GLY A 101 -20.18 17.12 -13.70
CA GLY A 101 -21.41 17.91 -13.56
C GLY A 101 -21.85 18.12 -12.11
N LEU A 102 -21.04 17.73 -11.11
CA LEU A 102 -21.36 17.85 -9.69
C LEU A 102 -21.55 19.30 -9.23
N ILE A 103 -20.84 20.23 -9.88
CA ILE A 103 -20.82 21.66 -9.52
C ILE A 103 -21.70 22.50 -10.48
N GLY A 104 -22.27 21.88 -11.52
CA GLY A 104 -23.04 22.55 -12.58
C GLY A 104 -24.55 22.66 -12.35
N LYS A 105 -25.09 22.19 -11.22
CA LYS A 105 -26.51 22.36 -10.86
C LYS A 105 -26.56 23.16 -9.56
N GLY A 106 -26.44 24.47 -9.67
CA GLY A 106 -26.54 25.36 -8.52
C GLY A 106 -27.81 25.09 -7.70
N LEU A 107 -27.70 25.27 -6.39
CA LEU A 107 -28.84 25.44 -5.49
C LEU A 107 -29.85 26.37 -6.18
N ALA A 108 -31.04 25.83 -6.47
CA ALA A 108 -32.18 26.47 -7.10
C ALA A 108 -32.03 27.99 -7.37
N GLY A 109 -31.62 28.35 -8.60
CA GLY A 109 -31.90 29.67 -9.17
C GLY A 109 -30.94 30.84 -8.87
N LYS A 110 -29.70 30.62 -8.42
CA LYS A 110 -28.70 31.72 -8.32
C LYS A 110 -27.69 31.70 -9.46
N LYS A 111 -27.42 32.90 -10.02
CA LYS A 111 -26.60 33.18 -11.21
C LYS A 111 -25.23 32.47 -11.19
N TYR A 112 -24.93 31.83 -12.31
CA TYR A 112 -23.74 31.06 -12.62
C TYR A 112 -22.52 31.97 -12.80
N ASP A 113 -21.42 31.61 -12.12
CA ASP A 113 -20.00 31.79 -12.50
C ASP A 113 -19.12 31.80 -11.24
N GLU A 114 -19.44 32.64 -10.25
CA GLU A 114 -18.61 32.81 -9.04
C GLU A 114 -18.86 31.70 -7.99
N TRP A 115 -20.10 31.23 -7.86
CA TRP A 115 -20.45 30.10 -6.99
C TRP A 115 -19.85 28.78 -7.52
N ASP A 116 -19.86 28.55 -8.84
CA ASP A 116 -19.27 27.35 -9.45
C ASP A 116 -17.73 27.34 -9.27
N LYS A 117 -17.08 28.51 -9.44
CA LYS A 117 -15.64 28.67 -9.19
C LYS A 117 -15.26 28.46 -7.72
N ASN A 118 -15.96 29.10 -6.78
CA ASN A 118 -15.66 28.96 -5.35
C ASN A 118 -15.89 27.54 -4.82
N ASN A 119 -16.89 26.83 -5.35
CA ASN A 119 -17.08 25.42 -5.00
C ASN A 119 -16.02 24.51 -5.62
N ARG A 120 -15.56 24.76 -6.84
CA ARG A 120 -14.43 24.01 -7.43
C ARG A 120 -13.16 24.15 -6.60
N ASP A 121 -12.83 25.38 -6.21
CA ASP A 121 -11.62 25.67 -5.43
C ASP A 121 -11.69 25.04 -4.03
N LEU A 122 -12.88 24.91 -3.45
CA LEU A 122 -13.11 24.23 -2.17
C LEU A 122 -13.13 22.68 -2.29
N LEU A 123 -13.73 22.15 -3.35
CA LEU A 123 -13.97 20.71 -3.52
C LEU A 123 -12.75 19.98 -4.09
N ALA A 124 -11.91 20.63 -4.89
CA ALA A 124 -10.75 19.97 -5.49
C ALA A 124 -9.76 19.43 -4.43
N PRO A 125 -9.35 20.19 -3.39
CA PRO A 125 -8.51 19.64 -2.32
C PRO A 125 -9.19 18.48 -1.58
N ARG A 126 -10.51 18.58 -1.31
CA ARG A 126 -11.27 17.50 -0.65
C ARG A 126 -11.35 16.24 -1.49
N LEU A 127 -11.48 16.38 -2.81
CA LEU A 127 -11.45 15.25 -3.73
C LEU A 127 -10.09 14.55 -3.69
N VAL A 128 -9.00 15.32 -3.66
CA VAL A 128 -7.63 14.78 -3.55
C VAL A 128 -7.46 14.03 -2.23
N ASP A 129 -7.87 14.62 -1.11
CA ASP A 129 -7.79 13.96 0.21
C ASP A 129 -8.57 12.64 0.23
N ALA A 130 -9.80 12.65 -0.27
CA ALA A 130 -10.64 11.45 -0.37
C ALA A 130 -10.00 10.39 -1.29
N ALA A 131 -9.41 10.80 -2.41
CA ALA A 131 -8.73 9.90 -3.34
C ALA A 131 -7.47 9.29 -2.70
N TYR A 132 -6.70 10.06 -1.92
CA TYR A 132 -5.53 9.56 -1.19
C TYR A 132 -5.91 8.54 -0.12
N GLU A 133 -6.96 8.82 0.65
CA GLU A 133 -7.43 7.94 1.73
C GLU A 133 -7.77 6.54 1.22
N ILE A 134 -8.49 6.45 0.09
CA ILE A 134 -8.90 5.16 -0.48
C ILE A 134 -7.83 4.50 -1.36
N SER A 135 -6.84 5.25 -1.85
CA SER A 135 -5.81 4.74 -2.77
C SER A 135 -4.99 3.60 -2.15
N ALA A 136 -4.79 3.60 -0.82
CA ALA A 136 -4.10 2.50 -0.13
C ALA A 136 -4.77 1.14 -0.38
N GLY A 137 -6.12 1.10 -0.45
CA GLY A 137 -6.86 -0.12 -0.78
C GLY A 137 -6.65 -0.57 -2.23
N PHE A 138 -6.70 0.37 -3.18
CA PHE A 138 -6.56 0.05 -4.61
C PHE A 138 -5.13 -0.32 -5.01
N THR A 139 -4.12 0.28 -4.38
CA THR A 139 -2.70 -0.06 -4.58
C THR A 139 -2.35 -1.47 -4.11
N ALA A 140 -3.14 -2.02 -3.18
CA ALA A 140 -2.92 -3.33 -2.58
C ALA A 140 -3.54 -4.50 -3.36
N ILE A 141 -4.33 -4.26 -4.40
CA ILE A 141 -5.02 -5.30 -5.18
C ILE A 141 -4.54 -5.32 -6.63
N HIS A 142 -4.82 -6.43 -7.32
CA HIS A 142 -4.48 -6.62 -8.73
C HIS A 142 -5.16 -5.53 -9.58
N PRO A 143 -4.47 -4.92 -10.58
CA PRO A 143 -5.05 -3.84 -11.40
C PRO A 143 -6.42 -4.18 -12.01
N ASN A 144 -6.60 -5.41 -12.50
CA ASN A 144 -7.86 -5.89 -13.08
C ASN A 144 -9.03 -6.01 -12.07
N GLU A 145 -8.77 -6.04 -10.76
CA GLU A 145 -9.80 -6.18 -9.73
C GLU A 145 -10.31 -4.82 -9.21
N ARG A 146 -9.60 -3.73 -9.52
CA ARG A 146 -9.90 -2.38 -8.98
C ARG A 146 -11.29 -1.90 -9.36
N LEU A 147 -11.70 -2.06 -10.61
CA LEU A 147 -13.01 -1.62 -11.05
C LEU A 147 -14.14 -2.40 -10.38
N ALA A 148 -13.94 -3.69 -10.09
CA ALA A 148 -14.92 -4.50 -9.36
C ALA A 148 -15.05 -4.02 -7.91
N LEU A 149 -13.94 -3.75 -7.24
CA LEU A 149 -13.94 -3.16 -5.88
C LEU A 149 -14.61 -1.78 -5.87
N ALA A 150 -14.34 -0.95 -6.88
CA ALA A 150 -14.94 0.38 -7.01
C ALA A 150 -16.46 0.32 -7.10
N GLU A 151 -17.00 -0.63 -7.88
CA GLU A 151 -18.44 -0.83 -8.00
C GLU A 151 -19.06 -1.29 -6.67
N GLN A 152 -18.39 -2.22 -5.97
CA GLN A 152 -18.80 -2.65 -4.64
C GLN A 152 -18.87 -1.46 -3.66
N LEU A 153 -17.83 -0.62 -3.61
CA LEU A 153 -17.79 0.54 -2.73
C LEU A 153 -18.90 1.53 -3.07
N ARG A 154 -19.13 1.86 -4.35
CA ARG A 154 -20.22 2.76 -4.76
C ARG A 154 -21.60 2.24 -4.38
N SER A 155 -21.84 0.93 -4.47
CA SER A 155 -23.12 0.35 -4.07
C SER A 155 -23.43 0.52 -2.57
N GLN A 156 -22.40 0.70 -1.74
CA GLN A 156 -22.54 0.93 -0.30
C GLN A 156 -22.85 2.39 0.05
N HIS A 157 -22.62 3.33 -0.87
CA HIS A 157 -22.82 4.78 -0.66
C HIS A 157 -24.27 5.26 -0.92
N HIS A 158 -25.26 4.36 -1.06
CA HIS A 158 -26.67 4.72 -1.21
C HIS A 158 -27.49 4.38 0.05
N ASN A 159 -28.04 5.39 0.73
CA ASN A 159 -29.39 5.44 1.32
C ASN A 159 -29.46 6.53 2.41
N GLY A 160 -30.20 7.61 2.14
CA GLY A 160 -30.53 8.61 3.15
C GLY A 160 -31.67 9.50 2.69
N GLY A 161 -32.91 9.14 3.06
CA GLY A 161 -34.07 10.01 2.92
C GLY A 161 -34.04 11.10 4.00
N ALA A 162 -33.42 12.23 3.70
CA ALA A 162 -33.40 13.42 4.57
C ALA A 162 -34.21 14.56 3.94
N ASP A 163 -34.44 15.67 4.64
CA ASP A 163 -35.12 16.87 4.09
C ASP A 163 -34.25 17.65 3.08
N SER A 164 -34.89 18.49 2.26
CA SER A 164 -34.33 19.12 1.03
C SER A 164 -32.91 19.72 1.11
N THR A 165 -32.51 20.38 2.20
CA THR A 165 -31.14 20.95 2.33
C THR A 165 -30.09 19.90 2.72
N MET A 166 -30.44 18.96 3.60
CA MET A 166 -29.56 17.83 3.96
C MET A 166 -29.37 16.88 2.79
N GLN A 167 -30.38 16.74 1.92
CA GLN A 167 -30.27 15.98 0.66
C GLN A 167 -29.19 16.55 -0.26
N GLU A 168 -29.06 17.88 -0.37
CA GLU A 168 -28.07 18.49 -1.28
C GLU A 168 -26.64 18.34 -0.77
N TRP A 169 -26.40 18.50 0.54
CA TRP A 169 -25.08 18.24 1.13
C TRP A 169 -24.68 16.77 0.97
N LEU A 170 -25.61 15.85 1.26
CA LEU A 170 -25.37 14.42 1.12
C LEU A 170 -25.13 14.03 -0.34
N ARG A 171 -25.83 14.66 -1.29
CA ARG A 171 -25.61 14.51 -2.74
C ARG A 171 -24.20 14.94 -3.14
N LEU A 172 -23.71 16.07 -2.62
CA LEU A 172 -22.37 16.57 -2.90
C LEU A 172 -21.30 15.63 -2.32
N GLU A 173 -21.43 15.19 -1.07
CA GLU A 173 -20.47 14.25 -0.47
C GLU A 173 -20.46 12.89 -1.18
N ASN A 174 -21.63 12.32 -1.48
CA ASN A 174 -21.70 11.07 -2.23
C ASN A 174 -21.13 11.23 -3.65
N GLY A 175 -21.38 12.35 -4.30
CA GLY A 175 -20.78 12.67 -5.60
C GLY A 175 -19.26 12.75 -5.53
N LEU A 176 -18.71 13.41 -4.51
CA LEU A 176 -17.27 13.50 -4.28
C LEU A 176 -16.66 12.12 -4.04
N ALA A 177 -17.28 11.30 -3.18
CA ALA A 177 -16.85 9.94 -2.89
C ALA A 177 -16.85 9.07 -4.16
N HIS A 178 -17.90 9.16 -4.99
CA HIS A 178 -17.97 8.41 -6.24
C HIS A 178 -16.86 8.80 -7.23
N ILE A 179 -16.54 10.10 -7.35
CA ILE A 179 -15.44 10.58 -8.19
C ILE A 179 -14.10 10.09 -7.64
N ALA A 180 -13.88 10.19 -6.32
CA ALA A 180 -12.66 9.70 -5.67
C ALA A 180 -12.45 8.21 -5.96
N ILE A 181 -13.49 7.39 -5.72
CA ILE A 181 -13.48 5.94 -5.98
C ILE A 181 -13.19 5.64 -7.45
N ALA A 182 -13.82 6.37 -8.38
CA ALA A 182 -13.57 6.22 -9.81
C ALA A 182 -12.10 6.50 -10.15
N TRP A 183 -11.59 7.63 -9.67
CA TRP A 183 -10.26 8.09 -9.97
C TRP A 183 -9.19 7.15 -9.42
N ALA A 184 -9.30 6.73 -8.16
CA ALA A 184 -8.38 5.78 -7.54
C ALA A 184 -8.42 4.41 -8.23
N ALA A 185 -9.60 3.92 -8.58
CA ALA A 185 -9.72 2.62 -9.25
C ALA A 185 -9.17 2.61 -10.68
N SER A 186 -9.30 3.72 -11.40
CA SER A 186 -8.77 3.86 -12.77
C SER A 186 -7.29 4.24 -12.83
N SER A 187 -6.72 4.69 -11.71
CA SER A 187 -5.31 5.09 -11.65
C SER A 187 -4.38 3.89 -11.69
N ARG A 188 -3.25 4.07 -12.38
CA ARG A 188 -2.11 3.16 -12.30
C ARG A 188 -1.27 3.49 -11.08
N TYR A 189 -0.63 2.47 -10.51
CA TYR A 189 0.26 2.66 -9.36
C TYR A 189 1.59 1.96 -9.56
N ALA A 190 2.63 2.43 -8.85
CA ALA A 190 3.95 1.82 -8.91
C ALA A 190 3.94 0.34 -8.46
N SER A 191 2.99 -0.05 -7.58
CA SER A 191 2.84 -1.43 -7.12
C SER A 191 2.31 -2.39 -8.17
N ASP A 192 1.76 -1.90 -9.30
CA ASP A 192 1.16 -2.74 -10.35
C ASP A 192 2.13 -3.79 -10.88
N VAL A 193 3.42 -3.44 -10.96
CA VAL A 193 4.48 -4.35 -11.42
C VAL A 193 4.66 -5.59 -10.54
N LEU A 194 4.26 -5.52 -9.26
CA LEU A 194 4.36 -6.65 -8.33
C LEU A 194 3.32 -7.75 -8.63
N PHE A 195 2.28 -7.41 -9.40
CA PHE A 195 1.23 -8.35 -9.80
C PHE A 195 1.52 -9.03 -11.15
N ASP A 196 2.58 -8.63 -11.86
CA ASP A 196 3.06 -9.33 -13.06
C ASP A 196 3.83 -10.59 -12.66
N ILE A 197 3.09 -11.66 -12.34
CA ILE A 197 3.67 -12.92 -11.82
C ILE A 197 4.79 -13.47 -12.71
N PRO A 198 4.65 -13.54 -14.06
CA PRO A 198 5.75 -13.97 -14.93
C PRO A 198 7.02 -13.12 -14.78
N LEU A 199 6.89 -11.79 -14.76
CA LEU A 199 8.02 -10.88 -14.57
C LEU A 199 8.71 -11.09 -13.21
N VAL A 200 7.91 -11.24 -12.15
CA VAL A 200 8.44 -11.38 -10.80
C VAL A 200 9.10 -12.76 -10.62
N GLN A 201 8.47 -13.83 -11.09
CA GLN A 201 9.00 -15.21 -11.01
C GLN A 201 10.28 -15.42 -11.83
N ALA A 202 10.51 -14.62 -12.89
CA ALA A 202 11.79 -14.63 -13.60
C ALA A 202 12.98 -14.29 -12.67
N LYS A 203 12.76 -13.46 -11.64
CA LYS A 203 13.80 -12.96 -10.74
C LYS A 203 13.76 -13.56 -9.33
N VAL A 204 12.59 -14.04 -8.90
CA VAL A 204 12.33 -14.47 -7.53
C VAL A 204 11.67 -15.84 -7.56
N ASP A 205 12.26 -16.81 -6.87
CA ASP A 205 11.69 -18.16 -6.74
C ASP A 205 10.95 -18.34 -5.42
N MET A 206 11.17 -17.44 -4.45
CA MET A 206 10.61 -17.57 -3.12
C MET A 206 10.30 -16.21 -2.49
N LEU A 207 9.08 -16.04 -2.01
CA LEU A 207 8.59 -14.87 -1.31
C LEU A 207 8.32 -15.19 0.16
N MET A 208 8.92 -14.41 1.06
CA MET A 208 8.72 -14.54 2.49
C MET A 208 8.23 -13.22 3.08
N LEU A 209 7.23 -13.28 3.95
CA LEU A 209 6.67 -12.10 4.61
C LEU A 209 7.03 -12.08 6.09
N MET A 210 7.74 -11.03 6.52
CA MET A 210 7.95 -10.76 7.94
C MET A 210 6.69 -10.10 8.53
N PRO A 211 6.08 -10.67 9.57
CA PRO A 211 4.89 -10.09 10.18
C PRO A 211 5.23 -8.75 10.85
N GLY A 212 4.45 -7.72 10.51
CA GLY A 212 4.47 -6.42 11.18
C GLY A 212 3.38 -6.31 12.25
N PHE A 213 3.46 -5.26 13.07
CA PHE A 213 2.40 -4.94 14.03
C PHE A 213 1.10 -4.51 13.32
N GLN A 214 1.22 -3.76 12.23
CA GLN A 214 0.10 -3.44 11.34
C GLN A 214 0.11 -4.37 10.12
N ARG A 215 -1.09 -4.69 9.61
CA ARG A 215 -1.25 -5.47 8.38
C ARG A 215 -0.95 -4.57 7.18
N ASP A 216 0.15 -4.86 6.49
CA ASP A 216 0.41 -4.31 5.14
C ASP A 216 -0.48 -5.06 4.13
N ALA A 217 -1.57 -4.43 3.69
CA ALA A 217 -2.54 -5.04 2.79
C ALA A 217 -1.92 -5.50 1.46
N LEU A 218 -0.96 -4.73 0.91
CA LEU A 218 -0.29 -5.09 -0.34
C LEU A 218 0.58 -6.33 -0.15
N ALA A 219 1.40 -6.36 0.90
CA ALA A 219 2.24 -7.51 1.18
C ALA A 219 1.43 -8.79 1.44
N GLN A 220 0.28 -8.66 2.12
CA GLN A 220 -0.65 -9.77 2.39
C GLN A 220 -1.35 -10.27 1.12
N ASN A 221 -1.78 -9.38 0.23
CA ASN A 221 -2.37 -9.79 -1.03
C ASN A 221 -1.34 -10.46 -1.95
N LEU A 222 -0.10 -9.96 -2.00
CA LEU A 222 0.99 -10.58 -2.76
C LEU A 222 1.30 -11.98 -2.25
N ILE A 223 1.45 -12.18 -0.93
CA ILE A 223 1.71 -13.52 -0.39
C ILE A 223 0.54 -14.46 -0.67
N GLY A 224 -0.71 -14.00 -0.58
CA GLY A 224 -1.90 -14.79 -0.90
C GLY A 224 -1.97 -15.21 -2.38
N ILE A 225 -1.62 -14.33 -3.30
CA ILE A 225 -1.53 -14.65 -4.74
C ILE A 225 -0.44 -15.69 -4.97
N TRP A 226 0.76 -15.47 -4.42
CA TRP A 226 1.88 -16.39 -4.57
C TRP A 226 1.58 -17.77 -3.97
N GLN A 227 0.91 -17.84 -2.82
CA GLN A 227 0.51 -19.12 -2.22
C GLN A 227 -0.49 -19.89 -3.08
N ARG A 228 -1.35 -19.18 -3.82
CA ARG A 228 -2.30 -19.81 -4.74
C ARG A 228 -1.63 -20.33 -6.01
N GLU A 229 -0.69 -19.58 -6.57
CA GLU A 229 0.03 -19.96 -7.80
C GLU A 229 1.16 -20.97 -7.53
N SER A 230 1.81 -20.88 -6.37
CA SER A 230 3.00 -21.65 -6.01
C SER A 230 3.11 -21.80 -4.48
N PRO A 231 2.34 -22.72 -3.87
CA PRO A 231 2.23 -22.86 -2.41
C PRO A 231 3.58 -23.04 -1.70
N ASP A 232 4.49 -23.78 -2.32
CA ASP A 232 5.82 -24.10 -1.79
C ASP A 232 6.83 -22.94 -1.92
N SER A 233 6.46 -21.84 -2.55
CA SER A 233 7.34 -20.68 -2.77
C SER A 233 7.03 -19.49 -1.87
N ALA A 234 5.98 -19.57 -1.05
CA ALA A 234 5.41 -18.39 -0.37
C ALA A 234 5.05 -18.63 1.09
N PHE A 235 5.79 -18.00 2.00
CA PHE A 235 5.67 -18.27 3.44
C PHE A 235 5.56 -16.99 4.28
N GLY A 236 4.69 -17.03 5.29
CA GLY A 236 4.76 -16.09 6.41
C GLY A 236 5.85 -16.55 7.38
N ILE A 237 6.78 -15.66 7.72
CA ILE A 237 7.77 -15.92 8.78
C ILE A 237 7.01 -15.91 10.10
N ALA A 238 7.14 -16.97 10.90
CA ALA A 238 6.42 -17.05 12.14
C ALA A 238 6.94 -15.97 13.10
N PRO A 239 6.08 -15.12 13.67
CA PRO A 239 6.52 -14.21 14.71
C PRO A 239 7.02 -15.06 15.88
N LEU A 240 8.05 -14.55 16.53
CA LEU A 240 8.50 -15.13 17.78
C LEU A 240 7.39 -15.00 18.81
N ASN A 241 6.95 -16.13 19.34
CA ASN A 241 6.11 -16.16 20.52
C ASN A 241 7.00 -15.86 21.74
N PRO A 242 6.87 -14.66 22.33
CA PRO A 242 6.53 -14.57 23.77
C PRO A 242 5.40 -13.56 24.11
N PRO A 243 4.93 -13.41 25.38
CA PRO A 243 3.62 -12.83 25.69
C PRO A 243 3.52 -11.35 25.31
N HIS A 244 2.41 -11.01 24.65
CA HIS A 244 2.03 -9.68 24.19
C HIS A 244 2.02 -8.66 25.33
N THR A 245 3.07 -7.86 25.56
CA THR A 245 2.88 -6.52 26.19
C THR A 245 4.07 -5.55 26.13
N VAL A 246 5.31 -5.96 25.87
CA VAL A 246 6.47 -5.09 26.23
C VAL A 246 7.19 -4.43 25.03
N TRP A 247 7.15 -4.97 23.81
CA TRP A 247 8.12 -4.59 22.77
C TRP A 247 7.87 -3.29 22.00
N ALA A 248 6.62 -2.81 21.91
CA ALA A 248 6.33 -1.61 21.11
C ALA A 248 6.96 -0.33 21.69
N ASN A 249 7.08 -0.24 23.02
CA ASN A 249 7.58 0.96 23.68
C ASN A 249 9.11 1.06 23.71
N GLN A 250 9.84 -0.06 23.61
CA GLN A 250 11.32 -0.05 23.73
C GLN A 250 12.02 0.27 22.40
N CYS A 251 11.51 -0.20 21.26
CA CYS A 251 12.08 0.16 19.96
C CYS A 251 11.96 1.67 19.66
N LEU A 252 10.79 2.27 19.95
CA LEU A 252 10.56 3.71 19.75
C LEU A 252 11.41 4.60 20.67
N GLN A 253 11.71 4.16 21.90
CA GLN A 253 12.54 4.91 22.84
C GLN A 253 14.02 4.93 22.46
N SER A 254 14.53 3.90 21.78
CA SER A 254 15.92 3.87 21.31
C SER A 254 16.20 4.86 20.16
N THR A 255 15.18 5.21 19.38
CA THR A 255 15.25 6.21 18.30
C THR A 255 15.08 7.66 18.75
N LYS A 256 14.70 7.91 20.02
CA LYS A 256 14.58 9.28 20.58
C LYS A 256 15.87 9.80 21.23
N ARG A 257 16.98 9.06 21.13
CA ARG A 257 18.33 9.55 21.48
C ARG A 257 19.19 9.63 20.23
N PHE A 258 18.77 10.47 19.29
CA PHE A 258 19.61 11.14 18.29
C PHE A 258 19.10 12.56 18.14
#